data_AF-A0A522DFT8-F1
#
_entry.id   AF-A0A522DFT8-F1
#
_cell.length_a   1.000
_cell.length_b   1.000
_cell.length_c   1.000
_cell.angle_alpha   90.00
_cell.angle_beta   90.00
_cell.angle_gamma   90.00
#
_symmetry.space_group_name_H-M   'P 1'
#
loop_
_entity.id
_entity.type
_entity.pdbx_description
1 polymer ?
#
loop_
_entity_poly.entity_id
_entity_poly.type
_entity_poly.pdbx_seq_one_letter_code
_entity_poly.pdbx_strand_id
1 'polypeptide(L)'
;QPSGEGAVRCMQQAMATVHDKIDYINAHGTGTPVGDTRELGALRNVFGLDSMPWVSSTKSLTGHALGAAGVNEAIYSLLMMAENFLSASANIMRLDPGAEGIPIVRERQDNMTLNTIMSNSFGFGGTNATLVFQRYNG
;
A
#
# COMPACT_ATOMS: atom_id res chain seq x y z
N GLN A 1 14.17 -12.65 -7.81
CA GLN A 1 12.86 -12.08 -8.19
C GLN A 1 12.00 -11.97 -6.94
N PRO A 2 11.09 -10.99 -6.81
CA PRO A 2 10.21 -10.90 -5.64
C PRO A 2 9.34 -12.16 -5.52
N SER A 3 9.34 -12.79 -4.35
CA SER A 3 8.70 -14.10 -4.14
C SER A 3 7.18 -14.02 -3.96
N GLY A 4 6.63 -12.86 -3.59
CA GLY A 4 5.24 -12.69 -3.17
C GLY A 4 4.96 -13.26 -1.77
N GLU A 5 5.41 -14.49 -1.48
CA GLU A 5 5.30 -15.14 -0.16
C GLU A 5 5.98 -14.33 0.96
N GLY A 6 7.14 -13.72 0.67
CA GLY A 6 7.84 -12.87 1.64
C GLY A 6 7.07 -11.60 1.98
N ALA A 7 6.35 -11.03 1.00
CA ALA A 7 5.47 -9.88 1.23
C ALA A 7 4.23 -10.27 2.05
N VAL A 8 3.63 -11.45 1.78
CA VAL A 8 2.52 -11.99 2.58
C VAL A 8 2.92 -12.13 4.04
N ARG A 9 4.04 -12.82 4.33
CA ARG A 9 4.54 -12.95 5.71
C ARG A 9 4.84 -11.61 6.37
N CYS A 10 5.43 -10.68 5.62
CA CYS A 10 5.76 -9.35 6.14
C CYS A 10 4.51 -8.56 6.56
N MET A 11 3.48 -8.53 5.71
CA MET A 11 2.20 -7.87 6.03
C MET A 11 1.48 -8.56 7.19
N GLN A 12 1.43 -9.89 7.21
CA GLN A 12 0.85 -10.65 8.31
C GLN A 12 1.58 -10.41 9.64
N GLN A 13 2.92 -10.34 9.61
CA GLN A 13 3.72 -10.03 10.80
C GLN A 13 3.45 -8.61 11.31
N ALA A 14 3.34 -7.62 10.42
CA ALA A 14 3.00 -6.24 10.82
C ALA A 14 1.58 -6.12 11.40
N MET A 15 0.63 -6.92 10.90
CA MET A 15 -0.75 -6.95 11.40
C MET A 15 -0.92 -7.81 12.67
N ALA A 16 0.06 -8.61 13.06
CA ALA A 16 -0.06 -9.52 14.21
C ALA A 16 -0.34 -8.80 15.54
N THR A 17 -0.05 -7.50 15.61
CA THR A 17 -0.29 -6.63 16.78
C THR A 17 -1.31 -5.53 16.51
N VAL A 18 -2.09 -5.64 15.44
CA VAL A 18 -3.09 -4.64 15.01
C VAL A 18 -4.48 -5.29 15.07
N HIS A 19 -5.41 -4.65 15.77
CA HIS A 19 -6.75 -5.20 15.99
C HIS A 19 -7.83 -4.57 15.10
N ASP A 20 -7.57 -3.36 14.60
CA ASP A 20 -8.47 -2.65 13.69
C ASP A 20 -8.24 -3.08 12.24
N LYS A 21 -9.27 -2.91 11.41
CA LYS A 21 -9.14 -3.08 9.95
C LYS A 21 -8.14 -2.07 9.39
N ILE A 22 -7.46 -2.44 8.31
CA ILE A 22 -6.66 -1.50 7.50
C ILE A 22 -7.62 -0.75 6.57
N ASP A 23 -7.57 0.58 6.56
CA ASP A 23 -8.40 1.42 5.69
C ASP A 23 -7.72 1.72 4.35
N TYR A 24 -6.39 1.86 4.37
CA TYR A 24 -5.58 2.22 3.20
C TYR A 24 -4.19 1.57 3.23
N ILE A 25 -3.70 1.18 2.05
CA ILE A 25 -2.38 0.65 1.82
C ILE A 25 -1.62 1.55 0.83
N ASN A 26 -0.50 2.09 1.27
CA ASN A 26 0.54 2.62 0.39
C ASN A 26 1.41 1.45 -0.08
N ALA A 27 1.20 1.02 -1.31
CA ALA A 27 1.90 -0.11 -1.91
C ALA A 27 3.38 0.23 -2.16
N HIS A 28 4.24 -0.80 -2.18
CA HIS A 28 5.60 -0.63 -2.65
C HIS A 28 5.59 -0.19 -4.13
N GLY A 29 4.73 -0.77 -4.98
CA GLY A 29 4.25 -0.26 -6.26
C GLY A 29 5.27 0.58 -7.05
N THR A 30 6.33 -0.05 -7.54
CA THR A 30 7.43 0.63 -8.24
C THR A 30 7.17 0.83 -9.72
N GLY A 31 6.02 0.38 -10.24
CA GLY A 31 5.68 0.45 -11.66
C GLY A 31 6.38 -0.63 -12.48
N THR A 32 6.93 -1.66 -11.83
CA THR A 32 7.63 -2.75 -12.52
C THR A 32 6.65 -3.89 -12.80
N PRO A 33 6.58 -4.45 -14.02
CA PRO A 33 5.55 -5.43 -14.38
C PRO A 33 5.50 -6.64 -13.44
N VAL A 34 6.67 -7.17 -13.07
CA VAL A 34 6.76 -8.33 -12.17
C VAL A 34 6.54 -7.94 -10.71
N GLY A 35 7.08 -6.79 -10.26
CA GLY A 35 6.97 -6.36 -8.87
C GLY A 35 5.52 -6.07 -8.50
N ASP A 36 4.84 -5.25 -9.29
CA ASP A 36 3.47 -4.84 -9.04
C ASP A 36 2.52 -6.04 -9.08
N THR A 37 2.64 -6.93 -10.07
CA THR A 37 1.82 -8.16 -10.15
C THR A 37 2.00 -9.06 -8.93
N ARG A 38 3.23 -9.19 -8.41
CA ARG A 38 3.53 -10.01 -7.22
C ARG A 38 2.99 -9.38 -5.95
N GLU A 39 3.08 -8.06 -5.81
CA GLU A 39 2.50 -7.34 -4.68
C GLU A 39 0.97 -7.42 -4.69
N LEU A 40 0.32 -7.20 -5.84
CA LEU A 40 -1.14 -7.33 -5.98
C LEU A 40 -1.62 -8.75 -5.62
N GLY A 41 -0.88 -9.79 -6.04
CA GLY A 41 -1.15 -11.16 -5.62
C GLY A 41 -0.99 -11.37 -4.11
N ALA A 42 0.04 -10.79 -3.50
CA ALA A 42 0.23 -10.85 -2.04
C ALA A 42 -0.89 -10.14 -1.28
N LEU A 43 -1.35 -8.97 -1.76
CA LEU A 43 -2.48 -8.24 -1.19
C LEU A 43 -3.76 -9.09 -1.22
N ARG A 44 -4.08 -9.72 -2.35
CA ARG A 44 -5.22 -10.64 -2.46
C ARG A 44 -5.14 -11.80 -1.48
N ASN A 45 -3.96 -12.39 -1.31
CA ASN A 45 -3.77 -13.50 -0.38
C ASN A 45 -3.96 -13.08 1.09
N VAL A 46 -3.62 -11.84 1.42
CA VAL A 46 -3.69 -11.33 2.80
C VAL A 46 -5.09 -10.84 3.16
N PHE A 47 -5.73 -10.08 2.27
CA PHE A 47 -6.98 -9.37 2.59
C PHE A 47 -8.24 -9.98 1.96
N GLY A 48 -8.10 -10.81 0.91
CA GLY A 48 -9.21 -11.16 0.03
C GLY A 48 -9.71 -9.94 -0.76
N LEU A 49 -10.69 -10.13 -1.67
CA LEU A 49 -11.25 -9.03 -2.46
C LEU A 49 -12.37 -8.28 -1.73
N ASP A 50 -13.19 -8.98 -0.95
CA ASP A 50 -14.36 -8.39 -0.28
C ASP A 50 -13.99 -7.40 0.83
N SER A 51 -12.81 -7.55 1.41
CA SER A 51 -12.29 -6.74 2.53
C SER A 51 -11.02 -5.97 2.17
N MET A 52 -10.73 -5.80 0.87
CA MET A 52 -9.50 -5.15 0.41
C MET A 52 -9.51 -3.66 0.81
N PRO A 53 -8.48 -3.15 1.51
CA PRO A 53 -8.34 -1.73 1.79
C PRO A 53 -8.13 -0.93 0.51
N TRP A 54 -8.33 0.39 0.55
CA TRP A 54 -7.94 1.26 -0.58
C TRP A 54 -6.45 1.13 -0.86
N VAL A 55 -6.06 1.08 -2.13
CA VAL A 55 -4.65 0.93 -2.52
C VAL A 55 -4.23 2.06 -3.46
N SER A 56 -3.08 2.66 -3.20
CA SER A 56 -2.38 3.47 -4.19
C SER A 56 -0.87 3.34 -4.04
N SER A 57 -0.11 3.81 -5.04
CA SER A 57 1.33 4.00 -4.94
C SER A 57 1.65 5.47 -5.12
N THR A 58 2.22 6.09 -4.08
CA THR A 58 2.69 7.48 -4.16
C THR A 58 3.87 7.64 -5.11
N LYS A 59 4.60 6.55 -5.43
CA LYS A 59 5.75 6.58 -6.36
C LYS A 59 5.34 6.94 -7.79
N SER A 60 4.06 6.78 -8.15
CA SER A 60 3.52 7.26 -9.42
C SER A 60 3.68 8.78 -9.59
N LEU A 61 3.76 9.54 -8.50
CA LEU A 61 4.01 10.99 -8.48
C LEU A 61 5.46 11.32 -8.11
N THR A 62 6.04 10.57 -7.16
CA THR A 62 7.33 10.95 -6.53
C THR A 62 8.55 10.27 -7.12
N GLY A 63 8.36 9.26 -7.98
CA GLY A 63 9.42 8.31 -8.32
C GLY A 63 9.88 7.48 -7.12
N HIS A 64 10.91 6.66 -7.32
CA HIS A 64 11.46 5.79 -6.28
C HIS A 64 12.74 6.37 -5.67
N ALA A 65 12.62 6.96 -4.48
CA ALA A 65 13.73 7.62 -3.76
C ALA A 65 14.70 6.66 -3.02
N LEU A 66 14.80 5.39 -3.46
CA LEU A 66 15.63 4.36 -2.85
C LEU A 66 15.51 4.31 -1.32
N GLY A 67 16.58 4.59 -0.57
CA GLY A 67 16.60 4.54 0.89
C GLY A 67 15.61 5.50 1.58
N ALA A 68 15.20 6.58 0.91
CA ALA A 68 14.23 7.53 1.45
C ALA A 68 12.77 7.15 1.15
N ALA A 69 12.53 6.13 0.31
CA ALA A 69 11.18 5.78 -0.14
C ALA A 69 10.23 5.47 1.04
N GLY A 70 10.66 4.59 1.96
CA GLY A 70 9.82 4.17 3.07
C GLY A 70 9.41 5.30 4.03
N VAL A 71 10.34 6.22 4.36
CA VAL A 71 9.99 7.35 5.25
C VAL A 71 9.11 8.38 4.55
N ASN A 72 9.33 8.62 3.26
CA ASN A 72 8.47 9.51 2.47
C ASN A 72 7.04 8.93 2.39
N GLU A 73 6.90 7.64 2.08
CA GLU A 73 5.62 6.94 2.04
C GLU A 73 4.88 6.96 3.39
N ALA A 74 5.60 6.77 4.49
CA ALA A 74 5.03 6.92 5.83
C ALA A 74 4.49 8.34 6.05
N ILE A 75 5.28 9.36 5.73
CA ILE A 75 4.87 10.78 5.87
C ILE A 75 3.64 11.07 5.01
N TYR A 76 3.63 10.67 3.74
CA TYR A 76 2.49 10.92 2.85
C TYR A 76 1.23 10.22 3.33
N SER A 77 1.36 8.99 3.83
CA SER A 77 0.23 8.23 4.35
C SER A 77 -0.33 8.87 5.63
N LEU A 78 0.53 9.35 6.52
CA LEU A 78 0.12 10.10 7.72
C LEU A 78 -0.53 11.44 7.36
N LEU A 79 -0.07 12.15 6.32
CA LEU A 79 -0.72 13.37 5.83
C LEU A 79 -2.11 13.08 5.26
N MET A 80 -2.26 12.02 4.46
CA MET A 80 -3.57 11.56 3.97
C MET A 80 -4.53 11.22 5.11
N MET A 81 -4.02 10.56 6.16
CA MET A 81 -4.78 10.29 7.38
C MET A 81 -5.17 11.58 8.11
N ALA A 82 -4.24 12.51 8.30
CA ALA A 82 -4.48 13.75 9.03
C ALA A 82 -5.51 14.64 8.32
N GLU A 83 -5.42 14.73 6.99
CA GLU A 83 -6.22 15.62 6.15
C GLU A 83 -7.46 14.95 5.54
N ASN A 84 -7.77 13.71 5.92
CA ASN A 84 -8.96 12.96 5.51
C ASN A 84 -9.15 12.85 3.99
N PHE A 85 -8.11 12.50 3.25
CA PHE A 85 -8.19 12.25 1.82
C PHE A 85 -7.32 11.07 1.39
N LEU A 86 -7.59 10.52 0.21
CA LEU A 86 -6.72 9.58 -0.49
C LEU A 86 -6.22 10.22 -1.78
N SER A 87 -4.91 10.19 -1.98
CA SER A 87 -4.30 10.59 -3.25
C SER A 87 -4.54 9.53 -4.33
N ALA A 88 -4.71 9.98 -5.57
CA ALA A 88 -4.76 9.09 -6.71
C ALA A 88 -3.43 8.37 -6.93
N SER A 89 -3.49 7.09 -7.28
CA SER A 89 -2.41 6.39 -7.97
C SER A 89 -2.34 6.94 -9.39
N ALA A 90 -1.43 7.88 -9.62
CA ALA A 90 -1.36 8.65 -10.83
C ALA A 90 -0.92 7.81 -12.04
N ASN A 91 -1.10 8.37 -13.24
CA ASN A 91 -0.61 7.84 -14.52
C ASN A 91 -1.20 6.48 -14.94
N ILE A 92 -2.35 6.07 -14.37
CA ILE A 92 -3.08 4.87 -14.81
C ILE A 92 -3.98 5.22 -16.00
N MET A 93 -3.49 5.01 -17.22
CA MET A 93 -4.30 5.14 -18.45
C MET A 93 -5.12 3.87 -18.73
N ARG A 94 -4.59 2.71 -18.32
CA ARG A 94 -5.25 1.41 -18.40
C ARG A 94 -4.83 0.59 -17.18
N LEU A 95 -5.81 0.10 -16.44
CA LEU A 95 -5.55 -0.75 -15.28
C LEU A 95 -5.01 -2.11 -15.74
N ASP A 96 -4.02 -2.64 -15.01
CA ASP A 96 -3.51 -3.99 -15.25
C ASP A 96 -4.59 -5.03 -14.91
N PRO A 97 -4.83 -6.08 -15.72
CA PRO A 97 -5.75 -7.17 -15.36
C PRO A 97 -5.41 -7.81 -14.01
N GLY A 98 -4.14 -7.87 -13.65
CA GLY A 98 -3.65 -8.31 -12.35
C GLY A 98 -4.11 -7.45 -11.18
N ALA A 99 -4.68 -6.26 -11.39
CA ALA A 99 -5.28 -5.41 -10.37
C ALA A 99 -6.81 -5.45 -10.35
N GLU A 100 -7.45 -6.26 -11.20
CA GLU A 100 -8.92 -6.38 -11.24
C GLU A 100 -9.51 -6.75 -9.87
N GLY A 101 -10.58 -6.05 -9.48
CA GLY A 101 -11.25 -6.20 -8.19
C GLY A 101 -10.55 -5.52 -7.00
N ILE A 102 -9.31 -5.06 -7.14
CA ILE A 102 -8.61 -4.30 -6.10
C ILE A 102 -9.05 -2.83 -6.20
N PRO A 103 -9.44 -2.18 -5.08
CA PRO A 103 -9.88 -0.79 -5.06
C PRO A 103 -8.67 0.16 -5.18
N ILE A 104 -8.06 0.18 -6.36
CA ILE A 104 -7.00 1.12 -6.70
C ILE A 104 -7.59 2.52 -6.81
N VAL A 105 -7.06 3.47 -6.05
CA VAL A 105 -7.52 4.86 -6.02
C VAL A 105 -7.13 5.53 -7.34
N ARG A 106 -8.04 5.60 -8.32
CA ARG A 106 -7.77 6.21 -9.65
C ARG A 106 -7.96 7.72 -9.69
N GLU A 107 -8.74 8.25 -8.76
CA GLU A 107 -9.03 9.67 -8.58
C GLU A 107 -8.95 10.00 -7.09
N ARG A 108 -8.53 11.23 -6.76
CA ARG A 108 -8.47 11.71 -5.37
C ARG A 108 -9.84 11.51 -4.71
N GLN A 109 -9.85 10.95 -3.51
CA GLN A 109 -11.06 10.80 -2.70
C GLN A 109 -10.97 11.73 -1.49
N ASP A 110 -11.93 12.63 -1.35
CA ASP A 110 -12.03 13.56 -0.23
C ASP A 110 -13.00 13.05 0.83
N ASN A 111 -12.91 13.61 2.04
CA ASN A 111 -13.74 13.24 3.20
C ASN A 111 -13.63 11.75 3.57
N MET A 112 -12.43 11.19 3.40
CA MET A 112 -12.11 9.80 3.73
C MET A 112 -11.47 9.75 5.11
N THR A 113 -12.22 9.29 6.11
CA THR A 113 -11.63 9.05 7.45
C THR A 113 -10.79 7.78 7.40
N LEU A 114 -9.49 7.93 7.57
CA LEU A 114 -8.54 6.83 7.74
C LEU A 114 -8.16 6.75 9.22
N ASN A 115 -8.25 5.55 9.81
CA ASN A 115 -7.84 5.27 11.18
C ASN A 115 -6.62 4.35 11.21
N THR A 116 -6.53 3.40 10.29
CA THR A 116 -5.39 2.49 10.20
C THR A 116 -4.86 2.43 8.77
N ILE A 117 -3.57 2.68 8.60
CA ILE A 117 -2.91 2.66 7.29
C ILE A 117 -1.72 1.71 7.32
N MET A 118 -1.48 1.06 6.19
CA MET A 118 -0.32 0.19 5.98
C MET A 118 0.58 0.78 4.90
N SER A 119 1.90 0.65 5.07
CA SER A 119 2.88 1.04 4.04
C SER A 119 3.85 -0.10 3.80
N ASN A 120 4.02 -0.49 2.54
CA ASN A 120 4.90 -1.57 2.11
C ASN A 120 6.17 -1.05 1.43
N SER A 121 7.31 -1.64 1.75
CA SER A 121 8.60 -1.36 1.12
C SER A 121 9.40 -2.65 0.94
N PHE A 122 9.58 -3.09 -0.30
CA PHE A 122 10.19 -4.37 -0.64
C PHE A 122 11.46 -4.18 -1.46
N GLY A 123 12.61 -4.36 -0.83
CA GLY A 123 13.92 -4.08 -1.40
C GLY A 123 14.52 -5.22 -2.22
N PHE A 124 15.57 -4.88 -2.96
CA PHE A 124 16.43 -5.88 -3.61
C PHE A 124 16.99 -6.88 -2.60
N GLY A 125 17.29 -8.10 -3.07
CA GLY A 125 17.75 -9.18 -2.20
C GLY A 125 16.64 -9.87 -1.39
N GLY A 126 15.39 -9.42 -1.51
CA GLY A 126 14.24 -10.06 -0.87
C GLY A 126 13.96 -9.58 0.56
N THR A 127 14.54 -8.45 0.98
CA THR A 127 14.24 -7.80 2.26
C THR A 127 12.90 -7.06 2.16
N ASN A 128 11.94 -7.47 2.99
CA ASN A 128 10.60 -6.89 3.00
C ASN A 128 10.34 -6.17 4.32
N ALA A 129 9.74 -4.98 4.26
CA ALA A 129 9.29 -4.23 5.43
C ALA A 129 7.86 -3.73 5.20
N THR A 130 7.02 -3.90 6.22
CA THR A 130 5.67 -3.36 6.28
C THR A 130 5.52 -2.64 7.62
N LEU A 131 4.98 -1.42 7.58
CA LEU A 131 4.59 -0.66 8.76
C LEU A 131 3.09 -0.46 8.76
N VAL A 132 2.49 -0.47 9.95
CA VAL A 132 1.10 -0.08 10.18
C VAL A 132 1.09 1.11 11.14
N PHE A 133 0.31 2.13 10.80
CA PHE A 133 0.11 3.33 11.63
C PHE A 133 -1.36 3.45 11.99
N GLN A 134 -1.64 3.83 13.23
CA GLN A 134 -3.00 4.04 13.72
C GLN A 134 -3.17 5.46 14.26
N ARG A 135 -4.34 6.04 13.99
CA ARG A 135 -4.78 7.27 14.62
C ARG A 135 -4.91 7.03 16.13
N TYR A 136 -4.18 7.81 16.91
CA TYR A 136 -4.30 7.75 18.36
C TYR A 136 -5.68 8.25 18.82
N ASN A 137 -6.40 7.41 19.55
CA ASN A 137 -7.75 7.70 20.05
C ASN A 137 -7.93 7.44 21.56
N GLY A 138 -6.82 7.19 22.30
CA GLY A 138 -6.81 6.93 23.74
C GLY A 138 -6.56 5.47 24.06
#